data_AF-A0A7K4IKD4-F1
#
_entry.id   AF-A0A7K4IKD4-F1
#
_cell.length_a   1.000
_cell.length_b   1.000
_cell.length_c   1.000
_cell.angle_alpha   90.00
_cell.angle_beta   90.00
_cell.angle_gamma   90.00
#
_symmetry.space_group_name_H-M   'P 1'
#
loop_
_entity.id
_entity.type
_entity.pdbx_description
1 polymer ?
#
loop_
_entity_poly.entity_id
_entity_poly.type
_entity_poly.pdbx_seq_one_letter_code
_entity_poly.pdbx_strand_id
1 'polypeptide(L)'
;MERRIKRTWNGKELVWAGDGKTFLRGVGEDFLTHPFFEEAYERILSNYRPKIHYKLCLFLPCSYGKPYSQSYIHYAIIKLLRSLKSNYNKVHQVILTNAGIVPRELEECYPFCCYDWNPKFENSEIKDRYTKVLFNRLKGYILKFCDHYDNYACYLRWNSDSYKAISMVERDLDLKIPNLSLNPIYIPESKIGKISFDVYNHEEDLILITQKNLQNLLQRVREVMS
;
A
#
# COMPACT_ATOMS: atom_id res chain seq x y z
N MET A 1 -13.17 -4.71 -37.51
CA MET A 1 -13.20 -4.11 -36.17
C MET A 1 -12.82 -5.19 -35.17
N GLU A 2 -11.52 -5.39 -34.95
CA GLU A 2 -11.02 -6.39 -34.01
C GLU A 2 -11.55 -6.03 -32.61
N ARG A 3 -12.36 -6.93 -32.03
CA ARG A 3 -12.68 -6.85 -30.61
C ARG A 3 -11.35 -6.95 -29.88
N ARG A 4 -10.81 -5.81 -29.41
CA ARG A 4 -9.73 -5.76 -28.43
C ARG A 4 -10.17 -6.69 -27.31
N ILE A 5 -9.60 -7.90 -27.28
CA ILE A 5 -9.74 -8.80 -26.15
C ILE A 5 -9.18 -7.96 -25.01
N LYS A 6 -10.06 -7.39 -24.17
CA LYS A 6 -9.66 -6.75 -22.92
C LYS A 6 -9.04 -7.88 -22.12
N ARG A 7 -7.74 -8.11 -22.29
CA ARG A 7 -6.98 -9.02 -21.46
C ARG A 7 -7.10 -8.47 -20.05
N THR A 8 -7.98 -9.10 -19.28
CA THR A 8 -7.95 -9.04 -17.83
C THR A 8 -6.64 -9.66 -17.38
N TRP A 9 -5.99 -9.03 -16.40
CA TRP A 9 -4.75 -9.52 -15.83
C TRP A 9 -4.85 -11.02 -15.51
N ASN A 10 -3.87 -11.80 -15.97
CA ASN A 10 -3.81 -13.26 -15.80
C ASN A 10 -2.57 -13.72 -15.02
N GLY A 11 -1.80 -12.78 -14.46
CA GLY A 11 -0.58 -13.06 -13.69
C GLY A 11 0.67 -13.34 -14.52
N LYS A 12 0.63 -13.29 -15.85
CA LYS A 12 1.80 -13.56 -16.71
C LYS A 12 2.56 -12.32 -17.18
N GLU A 13 1.99 -11.13 -16.99
CA GLU A 13 2.57 -9.87 -17.44
C GLU A 13 3.56 -9.32 -16.39
N LEU A 14 4.85 -9.32 -16.72
CA LEU A 14 5.90 -8.74 -15.87
C LEU A 14 6.06 -7.23 -16.11
N VAL A 15 5.71 -6.73 -17.29
CA VAL A 15 5.73 -5.30 -17.63
C VAL A 15 4.30 -4.80 -17.60
N TRP A 16 3.88 -4.25 -16.46
CA TRP A 16 2.49 -3.80 -16.29
C TRP A 16 2.23 -2.47 -17.00
N ALA A 17 3.20 -1.57 -17.07
CA ALA A 17 3.13 -0.31 -17.82
C ALA A 17 4.52 0.12 -18.30
N GLY A 18 4.64 1.19 -19.08
CA GLY A 18 5.94 1.74 -19.49
C GLY A 18 6.81 0.79 -20.32
N ASP A 19 8.13 0.98 -20.23
CA ASP A 19 9.11 0.33 -21.12
C ASP A 19 9.72 -0.96 -20.56
N GLY A 20 9.47 -1.29 -19.28
CA GLY A 20 10.06 -2.43 -18.60
C GLY A 20 11.56 -2.33 -18.33
N LYS A 21 12.17 -1.15 -18.51
CA LYS A 21 13.63 -0.94 -18.51
C LYS A 21 14.08 0.21 -17.63
N THR A 22 13.34 1.31 -17.61
CA THR A 22 13.76 2.53 -16.93
C THR A 22 13.59 2.41 -15.42
N PHE A 23 14.67 2.62 -14.66
CA PHE A 23 14.61 2.69 -13.20
C PHE A 23 14.29 4.13 -12.74
N LEU A 24 13.13 4.32 -12.11
CA LEU A 24 12.63 5.64 -11.73
C LEU A 24 13.14 6.02 -10.33
N ARG A 25 14.23 6.80 -10.23
CA ARG A 25 14.79 7.26 -8.94
C ARG A 25 14.70 8.77 -8.80
N GLY A 26 14.01 9.22 -7.76
CA GLY A 26 13.99 10.63 -7.38
C GLY A 26 12.83 10.99 -6.47
N VAL A 27 12.77 12.28 -6.12
CA VAL A 27 11.72 12.90 -5.32
C VAL A 27 11.31 14.19 -6.02
N GLY A 28 10.01 14.33 -6.29
CA GLY A 28 9.48 15.46 -7.05
C GLY A 28 8.17 15.11 -7.76
N GLU A 29 7.57 16.11 -8.42
CA GLU A 29 6.31 15.93 -9.17
C GLU A 29 6.41 14.83 -10.24
N ASP A 30 7.54 14.79 -10.95
CA ASP A 30 7.81 13.78 -11.99
C ASP A 30 7.83 12.35 -11.45
N PHE A 31 8.06 12.15 -10.15
CA PHE A 31 8.07 10.84 -9.48
C PHE A 31 6.78 10.53 -8.72
N LEU A 32 5.80 11.45 -8.79
CA LEU A 32 4.42 11.25 -8.34
C LEU A 32 3.49 10.98 -9.53
N THR A 33 3.68 11.71 -10.62
CA THR A 33 2.86 11.68 -11.83
C THR A 33 3.61 11.23 -13.07
N HIS A 34 4.70 10.46 -12.88
CA HIS A 34 5.45 9.88 -13.99
C HIS A 34 4.49 9.17 -14.97
N PRO A 35 4.65 9.31 -16.30
CA PRO A 35 3.76 8.68 -17.27
C PRO A 35 3.56 7.18 -17.06
N PHE A 36 4.61 6.47 -16.60
CA PHE A 36 4.52 5.04 -16.30
C PHE A 36 3.68 4.73 -15.05
N PHE A 37 3.65 5.62 -14.06
CA PHE A 37 2.78 5.47 -12.88
C PHE A 37 1.33 5.80 -13.22
N GLU A 38 1.10 6.81 -14.07
CA GLU A 38 -0.25 7.13 -14.57
C GLU A 38 -0.80 5.98 -15.42
N GLU A 39 -0.03 5.48 -16.40
CA GLU A 39 -0.42 4.34 -17.22
C GLU A 39 -0.68 3.10 -16.35
N ALA A 40 0.18 2.82 -15.35
CA ALA A 40 0.00 1.71 -14.44
C ALA A 40 -1.31 1.81 -13.66
N TYR A 41 -1.66 3.01 -13.19
CA TYR A 41 -2.91 3.26 -12.48
C TYR A 41 -4.13 3.14 -13.40
N GLU A 42 -4.07 3.68 -14.62
CA GLU A 42 -5.13 3.53 -15.63
C GLU A 42 -5.38 2.05 -15.96
N ARG A 43 -4.32 1.26 -16.12
CA ARG A 43 -4.40 -0.18 -16.33
C ARG A 43 -4.96 -0.91 -15.11
N ILE A 44 -4.69 -0.45 -13.88
CA ILE A 44 -5.36 -0.98 -12.69
C ILE A 44 -6.87 -0.78 -12.82
N LEU A 45 -7.34 0.42 -13.16
CA LEU A 45 -8.78 0.67 -13.25
C LEU A 45 -9.46 -0.07 -14.43
N SER A 46 -8.71 -0.35 -15.51
CA SER A 46 -9.28 -0.88 -16.76
C SER A 46 -9.06 -2.38 -16.99
N ASN A 47 -7.91 -2.93 -16.60
CA ASN A 47 -7.46 -4.30 -16.91
C ASN A 47 -7.32 -5.20 -15.67
N TYR A 48 -7.04 -4.64 -14.48
CA TYR A 48 -6.91 -5.44 -13.27
C TYR A 48 -8.28 -5.90 -12.74
N ARG A 49 -8.30 -7.09 -12.14
CA ARG A 49 -9.45 -7.67 -11.44
C ARG A 49 -8.99 -8.34 -10.15
N PRO A 50 -9.60 -8.02 -9.00
CA PRO A 50 -9.42 -8.80 -7.78
C PRO A 50 -9.70 -10.28 -8.04
N LYS A 51 -8.85 -11.17 -7.53
CA LYS A 51 -8.93 -12.61 -7.83
C LYS A 51 -10.21 -13.26 -7.32
N ILE A 52 -10.73 -12.74 -6.21
CA ILE A 52 -11.92 -13.21 -5.52
C ILE A 52 -12.66 -12.01 -4.92
N HIS A 53 -13.83 -12.27 -4.36
CA HIS A 53 -14.44 -11.35 -3.38
C HIS A 53 -13.70 -11.48 -2.04
N TYR A 54 -13.25 -10.37 -1.48
CA TYR A 54 -12.45 -10.35 -0.26
C TYR A 54 -13.27 -9.83 0.92
N LYS A 55 -13.04 -10.40 2.11
CA LYS A 55 -13.65 -9.90 3.35
C LYS A 55 -13.09 -8.55 3.79
N LEU A 56 -11.84 -8.28 3.41
CA LEU A 56 -11.12 -7.09 3.82
C LEU A 56 -10.14 -6.63 2.73
N CYS A 57 -10.24 -5.37 2.32
CA CYS A 57 -9.15 -4.63 1.67
C CYS A 57 -8.30 -3.93 2.75
N LEU A 58 -7.07 -4.41 2.94
CA LEU A 58 -6.12 -3.86 3.90
C LEU A 58 -5.08 -3.00 3.18
N PHE A 59 -5.15 -1.68 3.40
CA PHE A 59 -4.15 -0.73 2.91
C PHE A 59 -2.89 -0.73 3.78
N LEU A 60 -1.73 -0.89 3.16
CA LEU A 60 -0.43 -1.04 3.82
C LEU A 60 0.54 0.06 3.36
N PRO A 61 1.55 0.40 4.18
CA PRO A 61 2.58 1.36 3.78
C PRO A 61 3.48 0.73 2.72
N CYS A 62 4.17 1.57 1.95
CA CYS A 62 5.27 1.12 1.13
C CYS A 62 6.48 0.69 1.98
N SER A 63 7.53 0.25 1.32
CA SER A 63 8.83 -0.01 1.93
C SER A 63 9.93 0.29 0.92
N TYR A 64 11.14 0.59 1.40
CA TYR A 64 12.30 0.79 0.53
C TYR A 64 12.54 -0.43 -0.38
N GLY A 65 12.65 -1.62 0.23
CA GLY A 65 12.86 -2.87 -0.49
C GLY A 65 11.65 -3.27 -1.35
N LYS A 66 11.93 -3.65 -2.60
CA LYS A 66 10.96 -4.16 -3.58
C LYS A 66 11.43 -5.52 -4.13
N PRO A 67 10.52 -6.47 -4.43
CA PRO A 67 9.08 -6.40 -4.18
C PRO A 67 8.77 -6.26 -2.68
N TYR A 68 7.72 -5.52 -2.32
CA TYR A 68 7.54 -5.08 -0.94
C TYR A 68 7.43 -6.26 0.02
N SER A 69 6.83 -7.38 -0.39
CA SER A 69 6.74 -8.61 0.43
C SER A 69 8.07 -9.18 0.92
N GLN A 70 9.18 -8.83 0.27
CA GLN A 70 10.53 -9.23 0.68
C GLN A 70 11.22 -8.21 1.60
N SER A 71 10.60 -7.04 1.82
CA SER A 71 11.10 -6.07 2.79
C SER A 71 10.93 -6.56 4.22
N TYR A 72 11.80 -6.09 5.12
CA TYR A 72 11.77 -6.44 6.55
C TYR A 72 10.39 -6.17 7.20
N ILE A 73 9.79 -5.02 6.88
CA ILE A 73 8.52 -4.58 7.46
C ILE A 73 7.36 -5.45 6.99
N HIS A 74 7.23 -5.64 5.67
CA HIS A 74 6.16 -6.47 5.12
C HIS A 74 6.36 -7.94 5.46
N TYR A 75 7.59 -8.44 5.56
CA TYR A 75 7.85 -9.80 6.03
C TYR A 75 7.22 -10.03 7.41
N ALA A 76 7.43 -9.11 8.36
CA ALA A 76 6.85 -9.21 9.69
C ALA A 76 5.30 -9.15 9.68
N ILE A 77 4.73 -8.22 8.91
CA ILE A 77 3.27 -8.07 8.74
C ILE A 77 2.67 -9.34 8.13
N ILE A 78 3.21 -9.83 7.00
CA ILE A 78 2.73 -11.02 6.30
C ILE A 78 2.86 -12.26 7.18
N LYS A 79 3.99 -12.43 7.88
CA LYS A 79 4.19 -13.54 8.81
C LYS A 79 3.09 -13.58 9.87
N LEU A 80 2.74 -12.43 10.44
CA LEU A 80 1.64 -12.32 11.39
C LEU A 80 0.28 -12.61 10.73
N LEU A 81 -0.03 -11.99 9.59
CA LEU A 81 -1.31 -12.19 8.89
C LEU A 81 -1.53 -13.64 8.48
N ARG A 82 -0.47 -14.39 8.11
CA ARG A 82 -0.54 -15.83 7.82
C ARG A 82 -1.01 -16.67 9.01
N SER A 83 -0.88 -16.18 10.25
CA SER A 83 -1.45 -16.84 11.43
C SER A 83 -2.99 -16.88 11.44
N LEU A 84 -3.65 -16.11 10.57
CA LEU A 84 -5.10 -16.18 10.33
C LEU A 84 -5.53 -17.44 9.56
N LYS A 85 -4.59 -18.28 9.11
CA LYS A 85 -4.86 -19.53 8.38
C LYS A 85 -5.74 -19.30 7.15
N SER A 86 -6.87 -20.00 7.02
CA SER A 86 -7.79 -19.88 5.88
C SER A 86 -8.34 -18.46 5.68
N ASN A 87 -8.41 -17.65 6.74
CA ASN A 87 -8.85 -16.26 6.64
C ASN A 87 -7.79 -15.35 6.00
N TYR A 88 -6.50 -15.73 6.00
CA TYR A 88 -5.44 -14.93 5.35
C TYR A 88 -5.76 -14.64 3.88
N ASN A 89 -6.25 -15.64 3.14
CA ASN A 89 -6.58 -15.49 1.72
C ASN A 89 -7.79 -14.58 1.46
N LYS A 90 -8.55 -14.22 2.52
CA LYS A 90 -9.69 -13.29 2.44
C LYS A 90 -9.30 -11.84 2.76
N VAL A 91 -8.02 -11.59 3.08
CA VAL A 91 -7.45 -10.25 3.27
C VAL A 91 -6.70 -9.88 2.00
N HIS A 92 -7.26 -8.98 1.20
CA HIS A 92 -6.54 -8.37 0.09
C HIS A 92 -5.57 -7.32 0.63
N GLN A 93 -4.33 -7.35 0.17
CA GLN A 93 -3.30 -6.40 0.58
C GLN A 93 -3.04 -5.43 -0.56
N VAL A 94 -3.18 -4.14 -0.28
CA VAL A 94 -2.98 -3.07 -1.25
C VAL A 94 -1.96 -2.08 -0.66
N ILE A 95 -0.86 -1.86 -1.35
CA ILE A 95 0.24 -1.00 -0.91
C ILE A 95 0.00 0.42 -1.40
N LEU A 96 0.13 1.40 -0.51
CA LEU A 96 0.07 2.83 -0.83
C LEU A 96 1.48 3.40 -0.96
N THR A 97 1.77 4.03 -2.10
CA THR A 97 3.11 4.54 -2.39
C THR A 97 3.09 5.74 -3.35
N ASN A 98 4.21 6.42 -3.57
CA ASN A 98 4.37 7.49 -4.55
C ASN A 98 4.06 7.01 -5.99
N ALA A 99 4.38 5.75 -6.31
CA ALA A 99 4.00 5.10 -7.57
C ALA A 99 2.49 4.79 -7.70
N GLY A 100 1.68 5.07 -6.67
CA GLY A 100 0.23 4.91 -6.67
C GLY A 100 -0.30 3.82 -5.74
N ILE A 101 -1.38 3.15 -6.18
CA ILE A 101 -2.08 2.09 -5.46
C ILE A 101 -1.68 0.75 -6.05
N VAL A 102 -1.06 -0.13 -5.26
CA VAL A 102 -0.46 -1.37 -5.77
C VAL A 102 -1.12 -2.58 -5.11
N PRO A 103 -2.02 -3.30 -5.78
CA PRO A 103 -2.43 -4.64 -5.35
C PRO A 103 -1.19 -5.54 -5.20
N ARG A 104 -1.11 -6.31 -4.10
CA ARG A 104 0.05 -7.16 -3.79
C ARG A 104 0.50 -8.04 -4.95
N GLU A 105 -0.43 -8.58 -5.70
CA GLU A 105 -0.18 -9.44 -6.85
C GLU A 105 0.53 -8.75 -8.03
N LEU A 106 0.61 -7.42 -8.02
CA LEU A 106 1.30 -6.62 -9.04
C LEU A 106 2.64 -6.06 -8.54
N GLU A 107 3.05 -6.32 -7.29
CA GLU A 107 4.24 -5.67 -6.70
C GLU A 107 5.57 -6.02 -7.40
N GLU A 108 5.61 -7.17 -8.09
CA GLU A 108 6.76 -7.61 -8.89
C GLU A 108 6.70 -7.10 -10.34
N CYS A 109 5.58 -6.52 -10.77
CA CYS A 109 5.43 -5.99 -12.11
C CYS A 109 6.06 -4.59 -12.22
N TYR A 110 6.65 -4.30 -13.38
CA TYR A 110 7.12 -2.95 -13.69
C TYR A 110 5.91 -1.99 -13.82
N PRO A 111 5.92 -0.77 -13.25
CA PRO A 111 7.08 -0.11 -12.64
C PRO A 111 7.20 -0.30 -11.12
N PHE A 112 6.29 -1.03 -10.48
CA PHE A 112 6.19 -1.11 -9.01
C PHE A 112 7.42 -1.72 -8.34
N CYS A 113 8.13 -2.61 -9.04
CA CYS A 113 9.41 -3.16 -8.58
C CYS A 113 10.64 -2.34 -8.98
N CYS A 114 10.50 -1.30 -9.82
CA CYS A 114 11.60 -0.60 -10.50
C CYS A 114 11.60 0.92 -10.28
N TYR A 115 11.41 1.34 -9.03
CA TYR A 115 11.57 2.74 -8.66
C TYR A 115 12.21 2.89 -7.29
N ASP A 116 12.69 4.10 -6.98
CA ASP A 116 13.24 4.47 -5.69
C ASP A 116 12.82 5.89 -5.33
N TRP A 117 12.28 6.03 -4.13
CA TRP A 117 11.80 7.29 -3.57
C TRP A 117 12.32 7.36 -2.15
N ASN A 118 13.08 8.42 -1.84
CA ASN A 118 13.73 8.57 -0.54
C ASN A 118 13.10 9.74 0.23
N PRO A 119 12.30 9.46 1.29
CA PRO A 119 11.59 10.50 2.05
C PRO A 119 12.49 11.61 2.62
N LYS A 120 13.81 11.37 2.77
CA LYS A 120 14.76 12.38 3.26
C LYS A 120 14.88 13.61 2.35
N PHE A 121 14.53 13.49 1.08
CA PHE A 121 14.59 14.59 0.11
C PHE A 121 13.24 15.26 -0.14
N GLU A 122 12.20 14.87 0.60
CA GLU A 122 10.89 15.50 0.50
C GLU A 122 10.88 16.88 1.18
N ASN A 123 10.17 17.82 0.57
CA ASN A 123 9.75 19.06 1.21
C ASN A 123 8.23 19.04 1.46
N SER A 124 7.71 20.05 2.16
CA SER A 124 6.27 20.13 2.48
C SER A 124 5.38 20.17 1.25
N GLU A 125 5.78 20.87 0.20
CA GLU A 125 5.03 20.98 -1.05
C GLU A 125 4.88 19.61 -1.74
N ILE A 126 5.97 18.85 -1.83
CA ILE A 126 5.97 17.50 -2.41
C ILE A 126 5.14 16.54 -1.56
N LYS A 127 5.15 16.65 -0.22
CA LYS A 127 4.30 15.84 0.65
C LYS A 127 2.80 16.13 0.47
N ASP A 128 2.44 17.40 0.37
CA ASP A 128 1.06 17.81 0.09
C ASP A 128 0.62 17.32 -1.28
N ARG A 129 1.52 17.39 -2.26
CA ARG A 129 1.26 16.91 -3.61
C ARG A 129 1.11 15.39 -3.66
N TYR A 130 1.99 14.65 -3.00
CA TYR A 130 1.89 13.20 -2.82
C TYR A 130 0.55 12.81 -2.22
N THR A 131 0.14 13.48 -1.13
CA THR A 131 -1.15 13.24 -0.46
C THR A 131 -2.32 13.43 -1.44
N LYS A 132 -2.32 14.49 -2.24
CA LYS A 132 -3.38 14.77 -3.24
C LYS A 132 -3.42 13.73 -4.36
N VAL A 133 -2.26 13.35 -4.91
CA VAL A 133 -2.18 12.31 -5.96
C VAL A 133 -2.70 10.98 -5.42
N LEU A 134 -2.23 10.58 -4.24
CA LEU A 134 -2.62 9.33 -3.63
C LEU A 134 -4.11 9.33 -3.26
N PHE A 135 -4.65 10.43 -2.73
CA PHE A 135 -6.09 10.59 -2.47
C PHE A 135 -6.93 10.32 -3.72
N ASN A 136 -6.61 10.96 -4.84
CA ASN A 136 -7.34 10.79 -6.09
C ASN A 136 -7.27 9.33 -6.58
N ARG A 137 -6.07 8.74 -6.55
CA ARG A 137 -5.87 7.35 -6.99
C ARG A 137 -6.58 6.34 -6.09
N LEU A 138 -6.54 6.57 -4.78
CA LEU A 138 -7.19 5.75 -3.78
C LEU A 138 -8.72 5.81 -3.90
N LYS A 139 -9.28 7.01 -4.04
CA LYS A 139 -10.72 7.23 -4.27
C LYS A 139 -11.18 6.48 -5.53
N GLY A 140 -10.47 6.64 -6.64
CA GLY A 140 -10.81 5.94 -7.88
C GLY A 140 -10.70 4.42 -7.76
N TYR A 141 -9.72 3.90 -7.02
CA TYR A 141 -9.58 2.47 -6.76
C TYR A 141 -10.75 1.92 -5.94
N ILE A 142 -11.11 2.60 -4.83
CA ILE A 142 -12.21 2.19 -3.96
C ILE A 142 -13.54 2.19 -4.73
N LEU A 143 -13.86 3.27 -5.44
CA LEU A 143 -15.08 3.37 -6.25
C LEU A 143 -15.11 2.32 -7.37
N LYS A 144 -13.95 1.97 -7.93
CA LYS A 144 -13.88 1.00 -9.02
C LYS A 144 -14.14 -0.43 -8.56
N PHE A 145 -13.73 -0.76 -7.34
CA PHE A 145 -13.70 -2.13 -6.83
C PHE A 145 -14.55 -2.31 -5.57
N CYS A 146 -15.47 -1.39 -5.26
CA CYS A 146 -16.30 -1.45 -4.07
C CYS A 146 -17.08 -2.77 -3.93
N ASP A 147 -17.61 -3.29 -5.04
CA ASP A 147 -18.37 -4.54 -5.06
C ASP A 147 -17.50 -5.81 -4.84
N HIS A 148 -16.19 -5.67 -4.65
CA HIS A 148 -15.27 -6.78 -4.40
C HIS A 148 -14.81 -6.91 -2.93
N TYR A 149 -15.25 -6.00 -2.05
CA TYR A 149 -14.80 -5.93 -0.66
C TYR A 149 -15.96 -5.77 0.31
N ASP A 150 -16.00 -6.61 1.35
CA ASP A 150 -16.97 -6.42 2.45
C ASP A 150 -16.57 -5.24 3.36
N ASN A 151 -15.26 -5.06 3.58
CA ASN A 151 -14.72 -4.06 4.49
C ASN A 151 -13.41 -3.45 3.97
N TYR A 152 -13.10 -2.26 4.48
CA TYR A 152 -11.83 -1.57 4.30
C TYR A 152 -11.15 -1.36 5.64
N ALA A 153 -9.82 -1.38 5.65
CA ALA A 153 -9.01 -0.90 6.77
C ALA A 153 -7.63 -0.47 6.28
N CYS A 154 -6.89 0.27 7.10
CA CYS A 154 -5.48 0.57 6.83
C CYS A 154 -4.59 0.17 8.01
N TYR A 155 -3.30 -0.03 7.77
CA TYR A 155 -2.30 -0.24 8.82
C TYR A 155 -1.11 0.66 8.57
N LEU A 156 -1.28 1.94 8.90
CA LEU A 156 -0.35 3.02 8.53
C LEU A 156 0.09 3.80 9.77
N ARG A 157 1.23 4.50 9.71
CA ARG A 157 1.56 5.48 10.76
C ARG A 157 0.54 6.61 10.74
N TRP A 158 0.12 7.03 11.92
CA TRP A 158 -0.89 8.09 12.10
C TRP A 158 -0.43 9.46 11.58
N ASN A 159 0.87 9.71 11.50
CA ASN A 159 1.44 10.94 10.96
C ASN A 159 1.88 10.83 9.49
N SER A 160 1.65 9.69 8.83
CA SER A 160 2.05 9.48 7.42
C SER A 160 1.15 10.22 6.45
N ASP A 161 1.72 10.67 5.33
CA ASP A 161 0.96 11.28 4.23
C ASP A 161 -0.03 10.28 3.59
N SER A 162 0.31 8.98 3.59
CA SER A 162 -0.62 7.92 3.19
C SER A 162 -1.87 7.85 4.08
N TYR A 163 -1.72 8.04 5.40
CA TYR A 163 -2.88 8.07 6.30
C TYR A 163 -3.70 9.36 6.17
N LYS A 164 -3.05 10.49 5.85
CA LYS A 164 -3.77 11.73 5.49
C LYS A 164 -4.66 11.50 4.26
N ALA A 165 -4.14 10.83 3.23
CA ALA A 165 -4.91 10.48 2.03
C ALA A 165 -6.11 9.57 2.35
N ILE A 166 -5.93 8.54 3.20
CA ILE A 166 -7.03 7.70 3.70
C ILE A 166 -8.10 8.56 4.39
N SER A 167 -7.69 9.43 5.32
CA SER A 167 -8.61 10.30 6.06
C SER A 167 -9.39 11.26 5.14
N MET A 168 -8.78 11.70 4.03
CA MET A 168 -9.46 12.51 3.01
C MET A 168 -10.52 11.69 2.27
N VAL A 169 -10.22 10.44 1.90
CA VAL A 169 -11.19 9.54 1.25
C VAL A 169 -12.33 9.16 2.18
N GLU A 170 -12.07 8.88 3.46
CA GLU A 170 -13.13 8.58 4.44
C GLU A 170 -14.19 9.69 4.48
N ARG A 171 -13.74 10.96 4.52
CA ARG A 171 -14.64 12.13 4.55
C ARG A 171 -15.37 12.36 3.22
N ASP A 172 -14.67 12.18 2.11
CA ASP A 172 -15.20 12.46 0.77
C ASP A 172 -16.22 11.40 0.31
N LEU A 173 -16.04 10.14 0.70
CA LEU A 173 -16.92 9.02 0.34
C LEU A 173 -17.91 8.62 1.44
N ASP A 174 -17.90 9.29 2.60
CA ASP A 174 -18.62 8.87 3.81
C ASP A 174 -18.40 7.38 4.14
N LEU A 175 -17.12 6.96 4.08
CA LEU A 175 -16.69 5.57 4.21
C LEU A 175 -15.83 5.41 5.46
N LYS A 176 -16.01 4.29 6.18
CA LYS A 176 -15.20 3.95 7.35
C LYS A 176 -14.01 3.07 6.96
N ILE A 177 -12.79 3.57 7.15
CA ILE A 177 -11.52 2.88 6.91
C ILE A 177 -10.66 2.96 8.19
N PRO A 178 -10.93 2.13 9.22
CA PRO A 178 -10.21 2.20 10.47
C PRO A 178 -8.72 1.94 10.29
N ASN A 179 -7.88 2.74 10.95
CA ASN A 179 -6.46 2.44 11.09
C ASN A 179 -6.25 1.40 12.18
N LEU A 180 -5.71 0.25 11.79
CA LEU A 180 -5.47 -0.90 12.66
C LEU A 180 -4.12 -0.78 13.39
N SER A 181 -3.35 0.28 13.14
CA SER A 181 -2.12 0.57 13.89
C SER A 181 -2.44 1.27 15.21
N LEU A 182 -1.65 0.99 16.24
CA LEU A 182 -1.72 1.73 17.49
C LEU A 182 -1.26 3.18 17.28
N ASN A 183 -1.92 4.12 17.95
CA ASN A 183 -1.45 5.49 18.02
C ASN A 183 -0.02 5.52 18.61
N PRO A 184 0.92 6.28 18.03
CA PRO A 184 2.32 6.32 18.46
C PRO A 184 2.51 6.57 19.97
N ILE A 185 1.62 7.34 20.60
CA ILE A 185 1.63 7.61 22.04
C ILE A 185 1.63 6.30 22.88
N TYR A 186 1.11 5.20 22.34
CA TYR A 186 1.04 3.91 23.01
C TYR A 186 2.26 2.99 22.80
N ILE A 187 3.29 3.44 22.09
CA ILE A 187 4.49 2.66 21.75
C ILE A 187 5.76 3.42 22.22
N PRO A 188 6.46 2.94 23.27
CA PRO A 188 7.70 3.56 23.74
C PRO A 188 8.83 3.50 22.69
N GLU A 189 9.60 4.58 22.54
CA GLU A 189 10.75 4.65 21.63
C GLU A 189 11.80 3.55 21.88
N SER A 190 11.99 3.15 23.14
CA SER A 190 12.90 2.07 23.54
C SER A 190 12.58 0.71 22.91
N LYS A 191 11.35 0.50 22.43
CA LYS A 191 10.97 -0.72 21.70
C LYS A 191 11.36 -0.68 20.22
N ILE A 192 11.58 0.51 19.65
CA ILE A 192 12.00 0.68 18.25
C ILE A 192 13.49 0.35 18.11
N GLY A 193 14.34 0.77 19.05
CA GLY A 193 15.78 0.48 19.03
C GLY A 193 16.12 -1.01 19.03
N LYS A 194 15.30 -1.86 19.68
CA LYS A 194 15.49 -3.32 19.65
C LYS A 194 15.23 -3.95 18.28
N ILE A 195 14.46 -3.28 17.43
CA ILE A 195 13.99 -3.78 16.14
C ILE A 195 14.79 -3.14 14.99
N SER A 196 15.41 -1.98 15.24
CA SER A 196 16.25 -1.30 14.25
C SER A 196 17.56 -2.04 13.98
N PHE A 197 17.98 -2.96 14.86
CA PHE A 197 19.26 -3.68 14.80
C PHE A 197 20.48 -2.74 14.61
N ASP A 198 20.37 -1.48 15.05
CA ASP A 198 21.33 -0.41 14.78
C ASP A 198 21.60 -0.08 13.29
N VAL A 199 20.86 -0.70 12.36
CA VAL A 199 21.00 -0.52 10.91
C VAL A 199 19.81 0.27 10.32
N TYR A 200 18.62 0.15 10.89
CA TYR A 200 17.39 0.79 10.41
C TYR A 200 16.98 2.03 11.23
N ASN A 201 17.95 2.74 11.82
CA ASN A 201 17.71 3.84 12.77
C ASN A 201 16.95 5.05 12.18
N HIS A 202 16.68 5.06 10.87
CA HIS A 202 15.95 6.12 10.18
C HIS A 202 14.60 5.67 9.59
N GLU A 203 14.22 4.40 9.76
CA GLU A 203 12.97 3.87 9.24
C GLU A 203 11.84 4.04 10.26
N GLU A 204 11.08 5.10 10.12
CA GLU A 204 9.96 5.41 11.01
C GLU A 204 8.87 4.32 10.97
N ASP A 205 8.74 3.54 9.88
CA ASP A 205 7.75 2.45 9.77
C ASP A 205 8.07 1.25 10.67
N LEU A 206 9.25 1.19 11.29
CA LEU A 206 9.56 0.15 12.28
C LEU A 206 8.56 0.11 13.45
N ILE A 207 7.91 1.24 13.76
CA ILE A 207 6.86 1.30 14.79
C ILE A 207 5.70 0.33 14.50
N LEU A 208 5.43 0.06 13.21
CA LEU A 208 4.38 -0.83 12.72
C LEU A 208 4.72 -2.31 12.93
N ILE A 209 5.97 -2.65 13.20
CA ILE A 209 6.37 -4.05 13.43
C ILE A 209 6.80 -4.32 14.87
N THR A 210 6.56 -3.37 15.77
CA THR A 210 6.65 -3.63 17.21
C THR A 210 5.65 -4.72 17.61
N GLN A 211 6.04 -5.59 18.55
CA GLN A 211 5.22 -6.72 19.00
C GLN A 211 3.78 -6.31 19.37
N LYS A 212 3.63 -5.19 20.08
CA LYS A 212 2.32 -4.67 20.52
C LYS A 212 1.46 -4.24 19.32
N ASN A 213 2.05 -3.60 18.33
CA ASN A 213 1.34 -3.14 17.14
C ASN A 213 0.92 -4.32 16.25
N LEU A 214 1.81 -5.31 16.08
CA LEU A 214 1.47 -6.56 15.40
C LEU A 214 0.35 -7.34 16.12
N GLN A 215 0.40 -7.45 17.44
CA GLN A 215 -0.70 -8.07 18.20
C GLN A 215 -2.03 -7.33 17.99
N ASN A 216 -1.99 -5.99 18.01
CA ASN A 216 -3.16 -5.16 17.72
C ASN A 216 -3.69 -5.40 16.30
N LEU A 217 -2.80 -5.42 15.29
CA LEU A 217 -3.18 -5.72 13.90
C LEU A 217 -3.93 -7.06 13.81
N LEU A 218 -3.39 -8.12 14.42
CA LEU A 218 -4.02 -9.44 14.36
C LEU A 218 -5.40 -9.46 15.01
N GLN A 219 -5.55 -8.83 16.17
CA GLN A 219 -6.83 -8.72 16.87
C GLN A 219 -7.84 -7.94 16.04
N ARG A 220 -7.46 -6.75 15.57
CA ARG A 220 -8.34 -5.84 14.84
C ARG A 220 -8.76 -6.39 13.48
N VAL A 221 -7.88 -7.11 12.78
CA VAL A 221 -8.26 -7.79 11.53
C VAL A 221 -9.34 -8.85 11.79
N ARG A 222 -9.25 -9.60 12.90
CA ARG A 222 -10.30 -10.56 13.26
C ARG A 222 -11.63 -9.86 13.54
N GLU A 223 -11.61 -8.73 14.26
CA GLU A 223 -12.81 -7.93 14.53
C GLU A 223 -13.49 -7.44 13.24
N VAL A 224 -12.72 -6.89 12.29
CA VAL A 224 -13.26 -6.36 11.02
C VAL A 224 -13.80 -7.47 10.11
N MET A 225 -13.23 -8.68 10.18
CA MET A 225 -13.62 -9.81 9.34
C MET A 225 -14.72 -10.71 9.94
N SER A 226 -15.09 -10.49 11.20
CA SER A 226 -16.12 -11.27 11.92
C SER A 226 -17.51 -10.86 11.46
#